data_AF-A0A919YC17-F1
#
_entry.id   AF-A0A919YC17-F1
#
_cell.length_a   1.000
_cell.length_b   1.000
_cell.length_c   1.000
_cell.angle_alpha   90.00
_cell.angle_beta   90.00
_cell.angle_gamma   90.00
#
_symmetry.space_group_name_H-M   'P 1'
#
loop_
_entity.id
_entity.type
_entity.pdbx_description
1 polymer ?
#
loop_
_entity_poly.entity_id
_entity_poly.type
_entity_poly.pdbx_seq_one_letter_code
_entity_poly.pdbx_strand_id
1 'polypeptide(L)'
;MKSESISKHFQTLTEQRNQFLIKIPYLSQEKLWNRNEEGKWSVGEHVYHLYLIMRMVKIATKWSFVLIPYAKMKRNKPFATEIHDIYTEFKEKKGRGMKAPWILIPPKKIRYAMDGRELVQLLLKETNEMRALVGNIEEDIAGHIVFLDPIAKYPNLIQAVQLLAIHEMHHFKIIEKYYHIDACIERVASVY
;
A
#
# COMPACT_ATOMS: atom_id res chain seq x y z
N MET A 1 -20.58 -3.26 -14.39
CA MET A 1 -20.63 -3.85 -13.03
C MET A 1 -19.49 -3.29 -12.19
N LYS A 2 -19.64 -3.14 -10.86
CA LYS A 2 -18.54 -2.70 -9.97
C LYS A 2 -17.31 -3.60 -10.15
N SER A 3 -16.11 -3.05 -9.98
CA SER A 3 -14.89 -3.84 -10.16
C SER A 3 -14.69 -4.87 -9.03
N GLU A 4 -14.67 -6.14 -9.42
CA GLU A 4 -14.34 -7.28 -8.56
C GLU A 4 -12.84 -7.29 -8.23
N SER A 5 -12.00 -6.99 -9.22
CA SER A 5 -10.54 -6.95 -9.03
C SER A 5 -10.12 -5.89 -8.00
N ILE A 6 -10.66 -4.67 -8.08
CA ILE A 6 -10.41 -3.62 -7.07
C ILE A 6 -10.86 -4.09 -5.68
N SER A 7 -12.04 -4.70 -5.59
CA SER A 7 -12.60 -5.18 -4.32
C SER A 7 -11.69 -6.24 -3.69
N LYS A 8 -11.22 -7.20 -4.48
CA LYS A 8 -10.23 -8.22 -4.10
C LYS A 8 -8.95 -7.59 -3.56
N HIS A 9 -8.38 -6.59 -4.23
CA HIS A 9 -7.13 -5.98 -3.77
C HIS A 9 -7.30 -5.17 -2.47
N PHE A 10 -8.45 -4.51 -2.25
CA PHE A 10 -8.75 -3.90 -0.95
C PHE A 10 -8.99 -4.90 0.17
N GLN A 11 -9.51 -6.09 -0.16
CA GLN A 11 -9.60 -7.19 0.79
C GLN A 11 -8.19 -7.65 1.18
N THR A 12 -7.30 -7.85 0.20
CA THR A 12 -5.89 -8.19 0.47
C THR A 12 -5.21 -7.16 1.38
N LEU A 13 -5.37 -5.85 1.13
CA LEU A 13 -4.89 -4.80 2.03
C LEU A 13 -5.43 -4.97 3.46
N THR A 14 -6.71 -5.29 3.60
CA THR A 14 -7.36 -5.46 4.90
C THR A 14 -6.79 -6.68 5.64
N GLU A 15 -6.64 -7.81 4.96
CA GLU A 15 -6.09 -9.05 5.52
C GLU A 15 -4.64 -8.87 5.98
N GLN A 16 -3.80 -8.24 5.16
CA GLN A 16 -2.42 -7.93 5.53
C GLN A 16 -2.37 -7.05 6.80
N ARG A 17 -3.20 -6.01 6.87
CA ARG A 17 -3.19 -5.10 8.02
C ARG A 17 -3.73 -5.74 9.29
N ASN A 18 -4.71 -6.63 9.20
CA ASN A 18 -5.19 -7.38 10.36
C ASN A 18 -4.07 -8.26 10.94
N GLN A 19 -3.17 -8.77 10.09
CA GLN A 19 -2.03 -9.57 10.54
C GLN A 19 -0.91 -8.72 11.15
N PHE A 20 -0.55 -7.59 10.52
CA PHE A 20 0.66 -6.84 10.86
C PHE A 20 0.42 -5.56 11.67
N LEU A 21 -0.69 -4.85 11.47
CA LEU A 21 -0.94 -3.57 12.13
C LEU A 21 -1.54 -3.69 13.52
N ILE A 22 -2.07 -4.86 13.91
CA ILE A 22 -2.75 -5.04 15.20
C ILE A 22 -1.85 -4.76 16.41
N LYS A 23 -0.54 -4.99 16.28
CA LYS A 23 0.45 -4.77 17.36
C LYS A 23 0.95 -3.33 17.45
N ILE A 24 0.84 -2.55 16.35
CA ILE A 24 1.43 -1.21 16.24
C ILE A 24 0.87 -0.21 17.27
N PRO A 25 -0.45 -0.15 17.53
CA PRO A 25 -1.02 0.75 18.54
C PRO A 25 -0.54 0.53 19.98
N TYR A 26 0.08 -0.63 20.26
CA TYR A 26 0.52 -1.02 21.60
C TYR A 26 2.04 -0.87 21.80
N LEU A 27 2.78 -0.45 20.78
CA LEU A 27 4.22 -0.17 20.91
C LEU A 27 4.44 1.10 21.73
N SER A 28 5.44 1.07 22.61
CA SER A 28 5.92 2.31 23.25
C SER A 28 6.50 3.26 22.20
N GLN A 29 6.49 4.56 22.50
CA GLN A 29 7.09 5.59 21.64
C GLN A 29 8.54 5.27 21.27
N GLU A 30 9.32 4.78 22.23
CA GLU A 30 10.69 4.35 21.98
C GLU A 30 10.75 3.21 20.97
N LYS A 31 10.00 2.12 21.16
CA LYS A 31 10.02 0.98 20.23
C LYS A 31 9.48 1.33 18.84
N LEU A 32 8.48 2.19 18.77
CA LEU A 32 7.87 2.61 17.51
C LEU A 32 8.85 3.40 16.63
N TRP A 33 9.64 4.29 17.24
CA TRP A 33 10.50 5.24 16.53
C TRP A 33 11.99 4.91 16.59
N ASN A 34 12.39 3.87 17.32
CA ASN A 34 13.77 3.41 17.33
C ASN A 34 14.15 2.80 15.97
N ARG A 35 15.35 3.13 15.50
CA ARG A 35 15.94 2.55 14.30
C ARG A 35 16.97 1.52 14.75
N ASN A 36 16.77 0.25 14.40
CA ASN A 36 17.69 -0.82 14.80
C ASN A 36 19.05 -0.75 14.07
N GLU A 37 19.08 -0.12 12.91
CA GLU A 37 20.28 0.06 12.08
C GLU A 37 20.36 1.49 11.55
N GLU A 38 21.57 2.02 11.43
CA GLU A 38 21.80 3.33 10.82
C GLU A 38 21.34 3.33 9.34
N GLY A 39 20.64 4.38 8.94
CA GLY A 39 20.11 4.51 7.58
C GLY A 39 18.87 3.65 7.26
N LYS A 40 18.36 2.87 8.21
CA LYS A 40 17.07 2.17 8.10
C LYS A 40 15.93 2.98 8.73
N TRP A 41 14.71 2.66 8.34
CA TRP A 41 13.51 3.24 8.94
C TRP A 41 13.08 2.46 10.17
N SER A 42 12.56 3.18 11.15
CA SER A 42 11.81 2.64 12.29
C SER A 42 10.47 2.07 11.85
N VAL A 43 9.80 1.34 12.75
CA VAL A 43 8.44 0.82 12.50
C VAL A 43 7.46 1.95 12.19
N GLY A 44 7.49 3.03 12.98
CA GLY A 44 6.63 4.19 12.78
C GLY A 44 6.89 4.89 11.44
N GLU A 45 8.15 4.97 11.01
CA GLU A 45 8.51 5.51 9.69
C GLU A 45 8.00 4.65 8.54
N HIS A 46 8.07 3.32 8.65
CA HIS A 46 7.48 2.42 7.66
C HIS A 46 5.96 2.62 7.55
N VAL A 47 5.23 2.65 8.67
CA VAL A 47 3.77 2.85 8.66
C VAL A 47 3.41 4.24 8.12
N TYR A 48 4.15 5.28 8.50
CA TYR A 48 3.92 6.62 7.98
C TYR A 48 4.18 6.71 6.47
N HIS A 49 5.21 6.02 5.97
CA HIS A 49 5.48 5.92 4.54
C HIS A 49 4.32 5.26 3.76
N LEU A 50 3.73 4.19 4.31
CA LEU A 50 2.54 3.56 3.72
C LEU A 50 1.37 4.54 3.62
N TYR A 51 1.15 5.35 4.67
CA TYR A 51 0.17 6.43 4.64
C TYR A 51 0.46 7.43 3.49
N LEU A 52 1.71 7.88 3.34
CA LEU A 52 2.09 8.83 2.29
C LEU A 52 1.81 8.28 0.90
N ILE A 53 2.15 7.02 0.62
CA ILE A 53 1.87 6.38 -0.67
C ILE A 53 0.37 6.24 -0.90
N MET A 54 -0.40 5.76 0.10
CA MET A 54 -1.87 5.65 -0.02
C MET A 54 -2.50 7.00 -0.38
N ARG A 55 -2.10 8.07 0.32
CA ARG A 55 -2.57 9.44 0.05
C ARG A 55 -2.17 9.92 -1.34
N MET A 56 -0.92 9.67 -1.76
CA MET A 56 -0.43 10.05 -3.08
C MET A 56 -1.22 9.34 -4.19
N VAL A 57 -1.41 8.02 -4.09
CA VAL A 57 -2.20 7.24 -5.05
C VAL A 57 -3.63 7.72 -5.09
N LYS A 58 -4.28 7.96 -3.93
CA LYS A 58 -5.63 8.55 -3.87
C LYS A 58 -5.73 9.88 -4.62
N ILE A 59 -4.76 10.77 -4.44
CA ILE A 59 -4.72 12.05 -5.15
C ILE A 59 -4.53 11.82 -6.66
N ALA A 60 -3.58 10.96 -7.05
CA ALA A 60 -3.35 10.62 -8.44
C ALA A 60 -4.59 10.00 -9.11
N THR A 61 -5.33 9.15 -8.39
CA THR A 61 -6.62 8.59 -8.84
C THR A 61 -7.66 9.67 -9.09
N LYS A 62 -7.79 10.67 -8.20
CA LYS A 62 -8.71 11.79 -8.43
C LYS A 62 -8.37 12.53 -9.72
N TRP A 63 -7.08 12.78 -9.97
CA TRP A 63 -6.64 13.45 -11.19
C TRP A 63 -6.82 12.58 -12.43
N SER A 64 -6.63 11.26 -12.34
CA SER A 64 -6.77 10.36 -13.49
C SER A 64 -8.22 10.17 -13.95
N PHE A 65 -9.21 10.62 -13.19
CA PHE A 65 -10.62 10.58 -13.62
C PHE A 65 -10.92 11.44 -14.85
N VAL A 66 -10.04 12.39 -15.20
CA VAL A 66 -10.11 13.08 -16.51
C VAL A 66 -10.04 12.10 -17.69
N LEU A 67 -9.51 10.88 -17.47
CA LEU A 67 -9.42 9.82 -18.47
C LEU A 67 -10.70 8.97 -18.58
N ILE A 68 -11.71 9.15 -17.72
CA ILE A 68 -12.93 8.33 -17.73
C ILE A 68 -13.63 8.32 -19.10
N PRO A 69 -13.80 9.46 -19.82
CA PRO A 69 -14.40 9.44 -21.15
C PRO A 69 -13.62 8.56 -22.13
N TYR A 70 -12.29 8.66 -22.12
CA TYR A 70 -11.42 7.83 -22.93
C TYR A 70 -11.51 6.34 -22.55
N ALA A 71 -11.51 6.03 -21.25
CA ALA A 71 -11.67 4.67 -20.74
C ALA A 71 -13.00 4.05 -21.18
N LYS A 72 -14.11 4.81 -21.15
CA LYS A 72 -15.42 4.37 -21.65
C LYS A 72 -15.39 4.01 -23.13
N MET A 73 -14.65 4.75 -23.96
CA MET A 73 -14.46 4.42 -25.38
C MET A 73 -13.67 3.11 -25.58
N LYS A 74 -12.86 2.72 -24.60
CA LYS A 74 -12.00 1.52 -24.64
C LYS A 74 -12.58 0.32 -23.90
N ARG A 75 -13.76 0.42 -23.28
CA ARG A 75 -14.34 -0.60 -22.39
C ARG A 75 -14.35 -2.04 -22.92
N ASN A 76 -14.48 -2.23 -24.24
CA ASN A 76 -14.49 -3.55 -24.88
C ASN A 76 -13.09 -4.08 -25.25
N LYS A 77 -12.02 -3.33 -24.96
CA LYS A 77 -10.64 -3.75 -25.19
C LYS A 77 -10.13 -4.54 -23.98
N PRO A 78 -9.31 -5.58 -24.21
CA PRO A 78 -8.70 -6.32 -23.12
C PRO A 78 -7.78 -5.42 -22.29
N PHE A 79 -7.67 -5.73 -21.00
CA PHE A 79 -6.79 -5.07 -20.04
C PHE A 79 -6.27 -6.10 -19.04
N ALA A 80 -5.14 -5.83 -18.42
CA ALA A 80 -4.60 -6.64 -17.34
C ALA A 80 -5.23 -6.22 -16.00
N THR A 81 -5.64 -7.18 -15.19
CA THR A 81 -6.11 -6.94 -13.82
C THR A 81 -4.99 -7.12 -12.79
N GLU A 82 -3.89 -7.77 -13.18
CA GLU A 82 -2.79 -8.09 -12.28
C GLU A 82 -1.48 -7.41 -12.72
N ILE A 83 -0.63 -7.09 -11.74
CA ILE A 83 0.75 -6.62 -11.87
C ILE A 83 1.65 -7.49 -10.98
N HIS A 84 2.88 -7.70 -11.43
CA HIS A 84 3.91 -8.47 -10.74
C HIS A 84 4.53 -7.66 -9.58
N ASP A 85 5.26 -8.35 -8.69
CA ASP A 85 6.01 -7.69 -7.61
C ASP A 85 7.23 -6.93 -8.18
N ILE A 86 7.02 -5.65 -8.46
CA ILE A 86 8.04 -4.76 -9.00
C ILE A 86 9.22 -4.55 -8.03
N TYR A 87 9.01 -4.73 -6.72
CA TYR A 87 10.05 -4.52 -5.71
C TYR A 87 10.99 -5.71 -5.65
N THR A 88 10.45 -6.92 -5.75
CA THR A 88 11.24 -8.14 -5.89
C THR A 88 12.00 -8.14 -7.22
N GLU A 89 11.33 -7.85 -8.35
CA GLU A 89 12.01 -7.73 -9.67
C GLU A 89 13.14 -6.69 -9.63
N PHE A 90 12.89 -5.52 -9.03
CA PHE A 90 13.91 -4.47 -8.93
C PHE A 90 15.10 -4.93 -8.10
N LYS A 91 14.86 -5.58 -6.97
CA LYS A 91 15.92 -6.09 -6.08
C LYS A 91 16.77 -7.15 -6.77
N GLU A 92 16.15 -8.08 -7.48
CA GLU A 92 16.85 -9.11 -8.27
C GLU A 92 17.73 -8.49 -9.35
N LYS A 93 17.21 -7.49 -10.09
CA LYS A 93 17.93 -6.84 -11.19
C LYS A 93 19.03 -5.88 -10.75
N LYS A 94 18.86 -5.21 -9.60
CA LYS A 94 19.77 -4.13 -9.14
C LYS A 94 20.60 -4.51 -7.93
N GLY A 95 20.38 -5.68 -7.33
CA GLY A 95 21.05 -6.15 -6.12
C GLY A 95 20.74 -5.32 -4.86
N ARG A 96 19.79 -4.37 -4.93
CA ARG A 96 19.46 -3.43 -3.85
C ARG A 96 17.99 -3.06 -3.86
N GLY A 97 17.47 -2.64 -2.71
CA GLY A 97 16.10 -2.13 -2.59
C GLY A 97 15.89 -0.83 -3.36
N MET A 98 14.64 -0.61 -3.79
CA MET A 98 14.23 0.63 -4.42
C MET A 98 14.28 1.79 -3.41
N LYS A 99 14.86 2.93 -3.80
CA LYS A 99 14.85 4.11 -2.94
C LYS A 99 13.52 4.83 -3.07
N ALA A 100 12.91 5.18 -1.95
CA ALA A 100 11.70 6.00 -1.95
C ALA A 100 12.00 7.42 -2.48
N PRO A 101 11.14 7.98 -3.35
CA PRO A 101 11.16 9.40 -3.69
C PRO A 101 11.08 10.31 -2.46
N TRP A 102 11.70 11.49 -2.52
CA TRP A 102 11.83 12.39 -1.36
C TRP A 102 10.49 12.79 -0.71
N ILE A 103 9.43 12.95 -1.50
CA ILE A 103 8.07 13.29 -1.03
C ILE A 103 7.43 12.16 -0.21
N LEU A 104 7.93 10.93 -0.37
CA LEU A 104 7.46 9.75 0.34
C LEU A 104 8.36 9.42 1.53
N ILE A 105 9.41 10.19 1.82
CA ILE A 105 10.25 9.95 2.99
C ILE A 105 9.57 10.55 4.23
N PRO A 106 9.37 9.78 5.32
CA PRO A 106 8.83 10.30 6.56
C PRO A 106 9.67 11.48 7.11
N PRO A 107 9.03 12.60 7.50
CA PRO A 107 9.77 13.74 8.03
C PRO A 107 10.32 13.42 9.42
N LYS A 108 11.59 13.76 9.69
CA LYS A 108 12.30 13.39 10.95
C LYS A 108 11.55 13.78 12.23
N LYS A 109 10.76 14.85 12.21
CA LYS A 109 10.02 15.36 13.36
C LYS A 109 8.73 14.58 13.68
N ILE A 110 8.29 13.66 12.80
CA ILE A 110 7.05 12.91 12.99
C ILE A 110 7.07 12.08 14.28
N ARG A 111 8.27 11.63 14.71
CA ARG A 111 8.47 10.87 15.95
C ARG A 111 8.02 11.58 17.23
N TYR A 112 7.83 12.90 17.18
CA TYR A 112 7.38 13.70 18.32
C TYR A 112 5.89 14.06 18.23
N ALA A 113 5.24 13.74 17.12
CA ALA A 113 3.91 14.21 16.82
C ALA A 113 2.85 13.11 16.79
N MET A 114 3.25 11.83 16.70
CA MET A 114 2.30 10.72 16.55
C MET A 114 2.69 9.47 17.35
N ASP A 115 1.67 8.78 17.85
CA ASP A 115 1.78 7.42 18.38
C ASP A 115 1.33 6.35 17.36
N GLY A 116 1.45 5.08 17.76
CA GLY A 116 1.11 3.95 16.90
C GLY A 116 -0.37 3.89 16.54
N ARG A 117 -1.26 4.35 17.42
CA ARG A 117 -2.70 4.38 17.18
C ARG A 117 -3.04 5.45 16.14
N GLU A 118 -2.47 6.65 16.28
CA GLU A 118 -2.66 7.75 15.35
C GLU A 118 -2.15 7.40 13.95
N LEU A 119 -0.99 6.75 13.84
CA LEU A 119 -0.44 6.26 12.57
C LEU A 119 -1.37 5.28 11.85
N VAL A 120 -1.87 4.27 12.57
CA VAL A 120 -2.78 3.27 12.00
C VAL A 120 -4.09 3.92 11.58
N GLN A 121 -4.67 4.78 12.42
CA GLN A 121 -5.90 5.51 12.08
C GLN A 121 -5.73 6.38 10.84
N LEU A 122 -4.58 7.05 10.69
CA LEU A 122 -4.28 7.88 9.52
C LEU A 122 -4.24 7.06 8.23
N LEU A 123 -3.54 5.92 8.24
CA LEU A 123 -3.49 4.99 7.10
C LEU A 123 -4.88 4.43 6.76
N LEU A 124 -5.65 4.02 7.78
CA LEU A 124 -7.00 3.48 7.59
C LEU A 124 -7.96 4.52 7.01
N LYS A 125 -7.89 5.78 7.48
CA LYS A 125 -8.67 6.89 6.95
C LYS A 125 -8.42 7.08 5.46
N GLU A 126 -7.15 7.23 5.07
CA GLU A 126 -6.78 7.40 3.66
C GLU A 126 -7.23 6.22 2.78
N THR A 127 -7.17 5.01 3.33
CA THR A 127 -7.63 3.80 2.63
C THR A 127 -9.13 3.79 2.43
N ASN A 128 -9.91 4.15 3.45
CA ASN A 128 -11.36 4.20 3.35
C ASN A 128 -11.81 5.27 2.36
N GLU A 129 -11.15 6.42 2.35
CA GLU A 129 -11.40 7.47 1.35
C GLU A 129 -11.03 7.01 -0.06
N MET A 130 -9.92 6.29 -0.23
CA MET A 130 -9.53 5.72 -1.53
C MET A 130 -10.53 4.64 -1.99
N ARG A 131 -10.98 3.75 -1.09
CA ARG A 131 -12.01 2.74 -1.38
C ARG A 131 -13.33 3.38 -1.80
N ALA A 132 -13.78 4.42 -1.09
CA ALA A 132 -14.99 5.16 -1.43
C ALA A 132 -14.86 5.86 -2.80
N LEU A 133 -13.68 6.44 -3.09
CA LEU A 133 -13.39 7.13 -4.34
C LEU A 133 -13.55 6.22 -5.57
N VAL A 134 -13.14 4.95 -5.48
CA VAL A 134 -13.16 4.01 -6.61
C VAL A 134 -14.32 3.01 -6.58
N GLY A 135 -15.09 2.96 -5.49
CA GLY A 135 -16.07 1.89 -5.24
C GLY A 135 -17.26 1.81 -6.21
N ASN A 136 -17.45 2.81 -7.07
CA ASN A 136 -18.50 2.84 -8.09
C ASN A 136 -17.95 2.78 -9.53
N ILE A 137 -16.63 2.61 -9.70
CA ILE A 137 -16.02 2.49 -11.03
C ILE A 137 -16.20 1.06 -11.51
N GLU A 138 -16.64 0.92 -12.76
CA GLU A 138 -16.80 -0.38 -13.40
C GLU A 138 -15.45 -1.00 -13.76
N GLU A 139 -15.35 -2.33 -13.70
CA GLU A 139 -14.12 -3.10 -14.01
C GLU A 139 -13.52 -2.68 -15.38
N ASP A 140 -14.37 -2.66 -16.40
CA ASP A 140 -14.04 -2.33 -17.78
C ASP A 140 -13.68 -0.87 -18.00
N ILE A 141 -13.96 0.02 -17.04
CA ILE A 141 -13.50 1.42 -17.05
C ILE A 141 -12.19 1.53 -16.27
N ALA A 142 -12.12 0.91 -15.07
CA ALA A 142 -10.92 0.93 -14.23
C ALA A 142 -9.70 0.37 -14.94
N GLY A 143 -9.88 -0.68 -15.75
CA GLY A 143 -8.83 -1.31 -16.56
C GLY A 143 -8.18 -0.39 -17.60
N HIS A 144 -8.80 0.76 -17.92
CA HIS A 144 -8.32 1.72 -18.92
C HIS A 144 -7.98 3.11 -18.34
N ILE A 145 -8.07 3.30 -17.03
CA ILE A 145 -7.56 4.51 -16.36
C ILE A 145 -6.09 4.28 -16.02
N VAL A 146 -5.18 4.77 -16.87
CA VAL A 146 -3.72 4.50 -16.77
C VAL A 146 -2.99 5.60 -16.00
N PHE A 147 -2.07 5.19 -15.13
CA PHE A 147 -1.20 6.06 -14.35
C PHE A 147 0.14 6.24 -15.05
N LEU A 148 0.69 7.46 -15.02
CA LEU A 148 2.01 7.78 -15.56
C LEU A 148 3.12 7.36 -14.58
N ASP A 149 3.29 6.06 -14.42
CA ASP A 149 4.38 5.46 -13.63
C ASP A 149 5.22 4.50 -14.51
N PRO A 150 6.34 4.97 -15.08
CA PRO A 150 7.18 4.14 -15.93
C PRO A 150 7.91 3.03 -15.17
N ILE A 151 8.10 3.16 -13.85
CA ILE A 151 8.75 2.14 -13.02
C ILE A 151 7.81 0.93 -12.90
N ALA A 152 6.52 1.19 -12.70
CA ALA A 152 5.47 0.17 -12.67
C ALA A 152 4.91 -0.20 -14.06
N LYS A 153 5.57 0.22 -15.15
CA LYS A 153 5.17 -0.06 -16.54
C LYS A 153 3.75 0.43 -16.89
N TYR A 154 3.40 1.63 -16.41
CA TYR A 154 2.13 2.33 -16.66
C TYR A 154 0.89 1.52 -16.20
N PRO A 155 0.74 1.29 -14.89
CA PRO A 155 -0.37 0.49 -14.37
C PRO A 155 -1.71 1.18 -14.60
N ASN A 156 -2.76 0.39 -14.87
CA ASN A 156 -4.13 0.89 -14.78
C ASN A 156 -4.61 1.01 -13.33
N LEU A 157 -5.83 1.52 -13.11
CA LEU A 157 -6.36 1.73 -11.75
C LEU A 157 -6.45 0.44 -10.93
N ILE A 158 -6.80 -0.68 -11.57
CA ILE A 158 -6.86 -1.99 -10.90
C ILE A 158 -5.47 -2.38 -10.40
N GLN A 159 -4.48 -2.33 -11.29
CA GLN A 159 -3.08 -2.65 -10.99
C GLN A 159 -2.48 -1.67 -9.99
N ALA A 160 -2.86 -0.40 -10.00
CA ALA A 160 -2.41 0.58 -9.01
C ALA A 160 -2.90 0.24 -7.59
N VAL A 161 -4.13 -0.26 -7.44
CA VAL A 161 -4.66 -0.74 -6.15
C VAL A 161 -3.95 -2.02 -5.73
N GLN A 162 -3.69 -2.95 -6.65
CA GLN A 162 -2.88 -4.13 -6.33
C GLN A 162 -1.46 -3.75 -5.90
N LEU A 163 -0.85 -2.78 -6.57
CA LEU A 163 0.50 -2.33 -6.27
C LEU A 163 0.61 -1.74 -4.85
N LEU A 164 -0.45 -1.09 -4.34
CA LEU A 164 -0.53 -0.73 -2.92
C LEU A 164 -0.42 -1.95 -2.00
N ALA A 165 -1.14 -3.04 -2.30
CA ALA A 165 -1.09 -4.27 -1.50
C ALA A 165 0.27 -4.98 -1.58
N ILE A 166 0.91 -4.97 -2.76
CA ILE A 166 2.28 -5.49 -2.93
C ILE A 166 3.27 -4.66 -2.10
N HIS A 167 3.12 -3.33 -2.16
CA HIS A 167 3.99 -2.41 -1.43
C HIS A 167 3.83 -2.51 0.09
N GLU A 168 2.62 -2.66 0.61
CA GLU A 168 2.38 -2.89 2.03
C GLU A 168 3.03 -4.19 2.50
N MET A 169 2.83 -5.29 1.78
CA MET A 169 3.47 -6.57 2.08
C MET A 169 5.01 -6.46 2.07
N HIS A 170 5.59 -5.71 1.12
CA HIS A 170 7.03 -5.45 1.09
C HIS A 170 7.50 -4.81 2.41
N HIS A 171 6.79 -3.80 2.90
CA HIS A 171 7.13 -3.14 4.16
C HIS A 171 6.85 -4.00 5.39
N PHE A 172 5.78 -4.78 5.42
CA PHE A 172 5.49 -5.69 6.52
C PHE A 172 6.57 -6.75 6.67
N LYS A 173 7.07 -7.34 5.58
CA LYS A 173 8.22 -8.27 5.62
C LYS A 173 9.50 -7.63 6.15
N ILE A 174 9.72 -6.33 5.91
CA ILE A 174 10.85 -5.60 6.49
C ILE A 174 10.63 -5.43 8.00
N ILE A 175 9.44 -4.99 8.41
CA ILE A 175 9.12 -4.80 9.84
C ILE A 175 9.27 -6.12 10.60
N GLU A 176 8.70 -7.21 10.10
CA GLU A 176 8.81 -8.54 10.69
C GLU A 176 10.29 -8.96 10.83
N LYS A 177 11.06 -8.87 9.74
CA LYS A 177 12.47 -9.27 9.72
C LYS A 177 13.33 -8.53 10.75
N TYR A 178 13.15 -7.22 10.88
CA TYR A 178 14.06 -6.38 11.66
C TYR A 178 13.57 -6.05 13.07
N TYR A 179 12.26 -6.17 13.32
CA TYR A 179 11.64 -5.76 14.58
C TYR A 179 10.90 -6.90 15.29
N HIS A 180 10.84 -8.10 14.71
CA HIS A 180 10.17 -9.28 15.28
C HIS A 180 8.70 -9.00 15.65
N ILE A 181 8.06 -8.10 14.89
CA ILE A 181 6.62 -7.85 14.95
C ILE A 181 5.99 -8.79 13.93
N ASP A 182 5.94 -10.07 14.30
CA ASP A 182 5.42 -11.11 13.42
C ASP A 182 3.92 -10.96 13.22
N ALA A 183 3.42 -11.47 12.09
CA ALA A 183 1.98 -11.61 11.88
C ALA A 183 1.33 -12.33 13.06
N CYS A 184 0.14 -11.89 13.48
CA CYS A 184 -0.70 -12.70 14.36
C CYS A 184 -1.16 -13.94 13.58
N ILE A 185 -0.41 -15.04 13.69
CA ILE A 185 -0.93 -16.36 13.35
C ILE A 185 -1.92 -16.70 14.46
N GLU A 186 -3.22 -16.65 14.17
CA GLU A 186 -4.15 -17.46 14.94
C GLU A 186 -3.65 -18.91 14.80
N ARG A 187 -2.96 -19.40 15.82
CA ARG A 187 -2.88 -20.85 16.02
C ARG A 187 -4.32 -21.27 16.28
N VAL A 188 -5.04 -21.59 15.22
CA VAL A 188 -6.16 -22.51 15.30
C VAL A 188 -5.53 -23.79 15.81
N ALA A 189 -5.55 -23.95 17.14
CA ALA A 189 -5.32 -25.23 17.75
C ALA A 189 -6.39 -26.14 17.17
N SER A 190 -6.00 -26.97 16.22
CA SER A 190 -6.78 -28.11 15.78
C SER A 190 -6.93 -29.01 17.01
N VAL A 191 -8.03 -28.84 17.72
CA VAL A 191 -8.55 -29.85 18.63
C VAL A 191 -9.20 -30.90 17.74
N TYR A 192 -8.43 -31.95 17.45
CA TYR A 192 -8.92 -33.27 17.08
C TYR A 192 -8.18 -34.29 17.92
#